data_AF-A0A1G7H421-F1
#
_entry.id   AF-A0A1G7H421-F1
#
_cell.length_a   1.000
_cell.length_b   1.000
_cell.length_c   1.000
_cell.angle_alpha   90.00
_cell.angle_beta   90.00
_cell.angle_gamma   90.00
#
_symmetry.space_group_name_H-M   'P 1'
#
loop_
_entity.id
_entity.type
_entity.pdbx_description
1 polymer ?
#
loop_
_entity_poly.entity_id
_entity_poly.type
_entity_poly.pdbx_seq_one_letter_code
_entity_poly.pdbx_strand_id
1 'polypeptide(L)'
;MKTLIAFVFAITAPTLFSCQKQTAAEQSPRLSLAEKQQAAVAAATWETVIDNSTFASYSAFEAAWNYLYPWGSDHNGSARMYGSPTDHNHIYLNNGVLTIKASYITWNEGNSSSDPHLPIRYHSGAVNTKLHVLVNDQFPNWEVKCDFQVPTVKGSWPAFWLTGVNSWPPESDIMEFKGNATNWQNTFRTSSDVSSTLTTVSSPGSWHTYRAWITKVSATNVDIHYYIDGVWKAVHNANFVGKPLYVIINMQMEGSSGSPGPTADTYLNARNIYIGRTREY
;
A
#
# COMPACT_ATOMS: atom_id res chain seq x y z
N MET A 1 -33.32 103.68 44.71
CA MET A 1 -32.07 103.24 45.37
C MET A 1 -32.33 101.93 46.09
N LYS A 2 -31.87 100.80 45.54
CA LYS A 2 -31.29 99.65 46.26
C LYS A 2 -31.08 98.49 45.30
N THR A 3 -29.88 97.98 45.44
CA THR A 3 -29.15 96.86 44.85
C THR A 3 -29.87 95.51 44.90
N LEU A 4 -29.29 94.56 44.14
CA LEU A 4 -29.18 93.10 44.35
C LEU A 4 -30.24 92.19 43.69
N ILE A 5 -29.81 91.31 42.77
CA ILE A 5 -29.70 89.84 42.93
C ILE A 5 -29.35 89.16 41.57
N ALA A 6 -28.46 88.19 41.66
CA ALA A 6 -27.87 87.38 40.59
C ALA A 6 -28.82 86.37 39.95
N PHE A 7 -28.50 85.88 38.75
CA PHE A 7 -28.64 84.44 38.42
C PHE A 7 -27.62 84.00 37.36
N VAL A 8 -26.93 82.92 37.70
CA VAL A 8 -25.95 82.17 36.91
C VAL A 8 -26.69 81.31 35.87
N PHE A 9 -26.21 81.28 34.63
CA PHE A 9 -26.54 80.22 33.67
C PHE A 9 -25.25 79.58 33.18
N ALA A 10 -25.10 78.29 33.50
CA ALA A 10 -24.02 77.43 33.05
C ALA A 10 -24.27 76.99 31.60
N ILE A 11 -23.26 77.15 30.74
CA ILE A 11 -23.23 76.58 29.39
C ILE A 11 -22.14 75.51 29.39
N THR A 12 -22.53 74.25 29.47
CA THR A 12 -21.64 73.10 29.27
C THR A 12 -21.76 72.63 27.82
N ALA A 13 -20.68 72.78 27.06
CA ALA A 13 -20.54 72.23 25.71
C ALA A 13 -20.22 70.73 25.77
N PRO A 14 -20.75 69.90 24.84
CA PRO A 14 -20.48 68.47 24.84
C PRO A 14 -19.09 68.15 24.26
N THR A 15 -18.30 67.38 25.01
CA THR A 15 -17.05 66.77 24.55
C THR A 15 -17.34 65.54 23.68
N LEU A 16 -16.92 65.59 22.41
CA LEU A 16 -16.92 64.44 21.51
C LEU A 16 -15.75 63.51 21.86
N PHE A 17 -16.05 62.30 22.34
CA PHE A 17 -15.08 61.22 22.48
C PHE A 17 -14.90 60.52 21.13
N SER A 18 -13.74 60.72 20.51
CA SER A 18 -13.30 59.95 19.34
C SER A 18 -12.82 58.56 19.78
N CYS A 19 -13.57 57.53 19.41
CA CYS A 19 -13.20 56.13 19.63
C CYS A 19 -12.23 55.68 18.53
N GLN A 20 -10.92 55.62 18.82
CA GLN A 20 -9.95 55.02 17.91
C GLN A 20 -9.99 53.49 18.02
N LYS A 21 -10.45 52.82 16.96
CA LYS A 21 -10.31 51.37 16.77
C LYS A 21 -8.84 51.05 16.49
N GLN A 22 -8.14 50.41 17.43
CA GLN A 22 -6.86 49.74 17.14
C GLN A 22 -7.15 48.42 16.42
N THR A 23 -6.82 48.35 15.14
CA THR A 23 -6.71 47.08 14.41
C THR A 23 -5.35 46.46 14.71
N ALA A 24 -5.33 45.33 15.43
CA ALA A 24 -4.16 44.48 15.52
C ALA A 24 -3.89 43.88 14.13
N ALA A 25 -2.75 44.19 13.53
CA ALA A 25 -2.31 43.56 12.30
C ALA A 25 -1.85 42.13 12.63
N GLU A 26 -2.53 41.15 12.02
CA GLU A 26 -2.16 39.73 12.07
C GLU A 26 -0.84 39.54 11.30
N GLN A 27 0.29 39.46 12.03
CA GLN A 27 1.57 39.06 11.45
C GLN A 27 1.55 37.55 11.22
N SER A 28 1.06 37.12 10.07
CA SER A 28 1.42 35.81 9.53
C SER A 28 2.95 35.76 9.33
N PRO A 29 3.66 34.73 9.82
CA PRO A 29 5.11 34.66 9.68
C PRO A 29 5.46 34.57 8.18
N ARG A 30 6.05 35.64 7.64
CA ARG A 30 6.61 35.63 6.29
C ARG A 30 7.90 34.84 6.33
N LEU A 31 7.91 33.64 5.76
CA LEU A 31 9.14 32.91 5.45
C LEU A 31 10.12 33.86 4.76
N SER A 32 11.34 33.89 5.29
CA SER A 32 12.46 34.66 4.74
C SER A 32 12.75 34.22 3.31
N LEU A 33 13.40 35.10 2.53
CA LEU A 33 13.80 34.76 1.17
C LEU A 33 14.73 33.54 1.14
N ALA A 34 15.54 33.34 2.19
CA ALA A 34 16.40 32.17 2.35
C ALA A 34 15.60 30.87 2.57
N GLU A 35 14.54 30.90 3.38
CA GLU A 35 13.66 29.73 3.57
C GLU A 35 12.86 29.41 2.31
N LYS A 36 12.40 30.44 1.58
CA LYS A 36 11.76 30.26 0.27
C LYS A 36 12.73 29.70 -0.76
N GLN A 37 13.98 30.11 -0.72
CA GLN A 37 15.01 29.66 -1.65
C GLN A 37 15.52 28.26 -1.28
N GLN A 38 15.55 27.90 0.01
CA GLN A 38 15.87 26.55 0.45
C GLN A 38 14.74 25.55 0.16
N ALA A 39 13.48 25.97 0.28
CA ALA A 39 12.33 25.23 -0.23
C ALA A 39 12.36 25.10 -1.76
N ALA A 40 12.79 26.14 -2.48
CA ALA A 40 12.92 26.11 -3.94
C ALA A 40 14.14 25.34 -4.48
N VAL A 41 15.05 24.88 -3.61
CA VAL A 41 16.34 24.24 -4.00
C VAL A 41 16.45 22.78 -3.57
N ALA A 42 15.50 22.26 -2.79
CA ALA A 42 15.50 20.85 -2.43
C ALA A 42 15.06 20.00 -3.64
N ALA A 43 16.04 19.47 -4.38
CA ALA A 43 15.81 18.60 -5.52
C ALA A 43 15.11 17.30 -5.08
N ALA A 44 14.29 16.76 -5.98
CA ALA A 44 13.67 15.45 -5.80
C ALA A 44 14.73 14.40 -5.41
N THR A 45 14.51 13.69 -4.31
CA THR A 45 15.41 12.62 -3.85
C THR A 45 14.75 11.26 -3.97
N TRP A 46 15.53 10.21 -4.21
CA TRP A 46 15.04 8.84 -4.17
C TRP A 46 15.31 8.21 -2.81
N GLU A 47 14.27 7.70 -2.16
CA GLU A 47 14.32 7.03 -0.85
C GLU A 47 14.05 5.53 -1.02
N THR A 48 14.89 4.70 -0.39
CA THR A 48 14.55 3.29 -0.15
C THR A 48 13.77 3.20 1.16
N VAL A 49 12.60 2.56 1.14
CA VAL A 49 11.71 2.47 2.30
C VAL A 49 11.65 1.04 2.85
N ILE A 50 11.66 0.04 1.97
CA ILE A 50 11.83 -1.37 2.32
C ILE A 50 12.89 -1.95 1.38
N ASP A 51 13.80 -2.74 1.93
CA ASP A 51 14.74 -3.55 1.16
C ASP A 51 14.85 -4.98 1.74
N ASN A 52 15.73 -5.79 1.16
CA ASN A 52 15.87 -7.19 1.53
C ASN A 52 16.43 -7.41 2.94
N SER A 53 16.95 -6.38 3.63
CA SER A 53 17.32 -6.50 5.03
C SER A 53 16.11 -6.86 5.91
N THR A 54 14.90 -6.56 5.45
CA THR A 54 13.66 -6.95 6.14
C THR A 54 13.45 -8.46 6.19
N PHE A 55 14.10 -9.25 5.33
CA PHE A 55 14.07 -10.72 5.37
C PHE A 55 15.28 -11.34 6.09
N ALA A 56 16.16 -10.53 6.70
CA ALA A 56 17.37 -11.02 7.34
C ALA A 56 17.12 -11.70 8.70
N SER A 57 16.07 -11.31 9.42
CA SER A 57 15.69 -11.89 10.71
C SER A 57 14.21 -11.63 11.00
N TYR A 58 13.61 -12.38 11.92
CA TYR A 58 12.22 -12.15 12.33
C TYR A 58 12.03 -10.76 12.95
N SER A 59 12.99 -10.26 13.73
CA SER A 59 12.92 -8.89 14.27
C SER A 59 12.93 -7.82 13.18
N ALA A 60 13.75 -7.98 12.14
CA ALA A 60 13.77 -7.07 10.99
C ALA A 60 12.49 -7.18 10.16
N PHE A 61 11.98 -8.41 9.98
CA PHE A 61 10.73 -8.67 9.30
C PHE A 61 9.57 -8.01 10.04
N GLU A 62 9.43 -8.26 11.33
CA GLU A 62 8.37 -7.71 12.18
C GLU A 62 8.47 -6.19 12.33
N ALA A 63 9.62 -5.57 12.08
CA ALA A 63 9.72 -4.12 12.01
C ALA A 63 9.01 -3.53 10.78
N ALA A 64 8.95 -4.27 9.66
CA ALA A 64 8.44 -3.79 8.37
C ALA A 64 7.14 -4.47 7.91
N TRP A 65 6.82 -5.65 8.42
CA TRP A 65 5.74 -6.52 7.96
C TRP A 65 4.81 -6.93 9.10
N ASN A 66 3.56 -7.16 8.76
CA ASN A 66 2.57 -7.88 9.56
C ASN A 66 2.38 -9.27 8.96
N TYR A 67 2.06 -10.24 9.81
CA TYR A 67 1.53 -11.53 9.39
C TYR A 67 0.06 -11.38 8.97
N LEU A 68 -0.40 -12.33 8.14
CA LEU A 68 -1.76 -12.44 7.59
C LEU A 68 -2.12 -11.34 6.59
N TYR A 69 -3.34 -11.39 6.05
CA TYR A 69 -3.90 -10.26 5.32
C TYR A 69 -4.24 -9.12 6.29
N PRO A 70 -4.32 -7.86 5.82
CA PRO A 70 -4.74 -6.74 6.66
C PRO A 70 -6.11 -6.92 7.35
N TRP A 71 -6.98 -7.76 6.78
CA TRP A 71 -8.32 -8.07 7.30
C TRP A 71 -8.42 -9.45 7.99
N GLY A 72 -7.31 -10.17 8.18
CA GLY A 72 -7.28 -11.43 8.90
C GLY A 72 -6.77 -12.62 8.08
N SER A 73 -7.24 -13.82 8.40
CA SER A 73 -6.65 -15.09 7.94
C SER A 73 -7.20 -15.62 6.62
N ASP A 74 -8.32 -15.09 6.13
CA ASP A 74 -9.09 -15.72 5.06
C ASP A 74 -9.20 -14.80 3.84
N HIS A 75 -9.42 -15.39 2.67
CA HIS A 75 -9.69 -14.71 1.40
C HIS A 75 -10.60 -15.60 0.53
N ASN A 76 -10.77 -15.27 -0.75
CA ASN A 76 -11.64 -15.96 -1.71
C ASN A 76 -11.15 -17.36 -2.19
N GLY A 77 -10.30 -18.03 -1.42
CA GLY A 77 -9.79 -19.38 -1.71
C GLY A 77 -10.05 -20.36 -0.58
N SER A 78 -9.46 -21.55 -0.69
CA SER A 78 -9.58 -22.64 0.28
C SER A 78 -8.42 -22.73 1.27
N ALA A 79 -7.48 -21.79 1.29
CA ALA A 79 -6.45 -21.71 2.30
C ALA A 79 -6.83 -20.72 3.41
N ARG A 80 -6.55 -21.13 4.66
CA ARG A 80 -6.50 -20.25 5.83
C ARG A 80 -5.05 -19.91 6.15
N MET A 81 -4.79 -18.63 6.39
CA MET A 81 -3.44 -18.13 6.64
C MET A 81 -3.07 -18.29 8.11
N TYR A 82 -1.86 -18.78 8.35
CA TYR A 82 -1.24 -18.95 9.66
C TYR A 82 0.10 -18.22 9.70
N GLY A 83 0.35 -17.54 10.82
CA GLY A 83 1.58 -16.79 11.05
C GLY A 83 1.44 -15.81 12.19
N SER A 84 2.45 -15.78 13.06
CA SER A 84 2.57 -14.81 14.15
C SER A 84 4.03 -14.72 14.60
N PRO A 85 4.42 -13.76 15.45
CA PRO A 85 5.77 -13.72 16.03
C PRO A 85 6.20 -14.99 16.79
N THR A 86 5.24 -15.87 17.12
CA THR A 86 5.48 -17.14 17.80
C THR A 86 5.12 -18.37 16.97
N ASP A 87 4.65 -18.18 15.73
CA ASP A 87 4.28 -19.27 14.83
C ASP A 87 4.77 -18.98 13.41
N HIS A 88 5.82 -19.69 13.02
CA HIS A 88 6.46 -19.58 11.71
C HIS A 88 6.28 -20.84 10.86
N ASN A 89 5.28 -21.69 11.16
CA ASN A 89 5.12 -22.99 10.49
C ASN A 89 4.79 -22.88 9.00
N HIS A 90 4.14 -21.78 8.59
CA HIS A 90 3.73 -21.50 7.21
C HIS A 90 4.41 -20.27 6.60
N ILE A 91 5.07 -19.46 7.43
CA ILE A 91 5.78 -18.24 7.03
C ILE A 91 7.11 -18.24 7.77
N TYR A 92 8.20 -18.47 7.05
CA TYR A 92 9.52 -18.55 7.66
C TYR A 92 10.59 -17.90 6.79
N LEU A 93 11.68 -17.50 7.45
CA LEU A 93 12.83 -16.88 6.82
C LEU A 93 14.01 -17.85 6.80
N ASN A 94 14.69 -17.94 5.67
CA ASN A 94 15.93 -18.68 5.54
C ASN A 94 16.92 -17.92 4.64
N ASN A 95 18.06 -17.49 5.20
CA ASN A 95 19.14 -16.81 4.46
C ASN A 95 18.66 -15.64 3.56
N GLY A 96 17.81 -14.76 4.09
CA GLY A 96 17.29 -13.60 3.35
C GLY A 96 16.19 -13.92 2.34
N VAL A 97 15.62 -15.13 2.40
CA VAL A 97 14.47 -15.57 1.61
C VAL A 97 13.27 -15.73 2.55
N LEU A 98 12.16 -15.10 2.20
CA LEU A 98 10.84 -15.39 2.77
C LEU A 98 10.24 -16.59 2.05
N THR A 99 9.85 -17.62 2.81
CA THR A 99 9.15 -18.78 2.28
C THR A 99 7.75 -18.86 2.88
N ILE A 100 6.75 -19.00 2.01
CA ILE A 100 5.37 -19.31 2.37
C ILE A 100 5.06 -20.74 1.94
N LYS A 101 4.62 -21.57 2.89
CA LYS A 101 4.28 -22.98 2.66
C LYS A 101 2.76 -23.16 2.74
N ALA A 102 2.17 -23.74 1.70
CA ALA A 102 0.81 -24.26 1.72
C ALA A 102 0.82 -25.78 1.95
N SER A 103 0.10 -26.25 2.96
CA SER A 103 -0.06 -27.66 3.32
C SER A 103 -1.52 -28.07 3.28
N TYR A 104 -1.81 -29.22 2.66
CA TYR A 104 -3.16 -29.78 2.60
C TYR A 104 -3.59 -30.35 3.96
N ILE A 105 -4.85 -30.15 4.33
CA ILE A 105 -5.43 -30.71 5.56
C ILE A 105 -6.50 -31.77 5.24
N THR A 106 -6.64 -32.76 6.13
CA THR A 106 -7.59 -33.89 5.94
C THR A 106 -8.77 -33.85 6.91
N TRP A 107 -8.88 -32.81 7.75
CA TRP A 107 -10.00 -32.62 8.68
C TRP A 107 -10.87 -31.45 8.26
N ASN A 108 -12.09 -31.38 8.80
CA ASN A 108 -12.99 -30.26 8.58
C ASN A 108 -12.63 -29.10 9.52
N GLU A 109 -12.17 -28.00 8.96
CA GLU A 109 -11.86 -26.76 9.69
C GLU A 109 -12.90 -25.64 9.45
N GLY A 110 -14.00 -25.98 8.81
CA GLY A 110 -15.02 -25.04 8.35
C GLY A 110 -14.66 -24.37 7.04
N ASN A 111 -15.26 -23.21 6.81
CA ASN A 111 -15.16 -22.46 5.55
C ASN A 111 -14.40 -21.15 5.75
N SER A 112 -13.93 -20.58 4.65
CA SER A 112 -13.44 -19.21 4.57
C SER A 112 -14.52 -18.23 5.03
N SER A 113 -14.10 -17.24 5.82
CA SER A 113 -14.97 -16.12 6.20
C SER A 113 -15.22 -15.11 5.06
N SER A 114 -14.53 -15.26 3.93
CA SER A 114 -14.69 -14.38 2.76
C SER A 114 -15.47 -15.07 1.64
N ASP A 115 -16.22 -14.29 0.85
CA ASP A 115 -16.89 -14.78 -0.35
C ASP A 115 -15.90 -15.49 -1.30
N PRO A 116 -16.26 -16.63 -1.91
CA PRO A 116 -17.59 -17.28 -1.89
C PRO A 116 -17.74 -18.33 -0.76
N HIS A 117 -17.03 -18.16 0.36
CA HIS A 117 -17.07 -19.03 1.56
C HIS A 117 -16.68 -20.49 1.28
N LEU A 118 -15.60 -20.69 0.52
CA LEU A 118 -15.10 -22.03 0.19
C LEU A 118 -14.66 -22.81 1.44
N PRO A 119 -14.83 -24.14 1.50
CA PRO A 119 -14.27 -24.96 2.57
C PRO A 119 -12.75 -24.78 2.68
N ILE A 120 -12.24 -24.70 3.91
CA ILE A 120 -10.80 -24.67 4.16
C ILE A 120 -10.25 -26.08 3.94
N ARG A 121 -9.28 -26.17 3.03
CA ARG A 121 -8.58 -27.40 2.62
C ARG A 121 -7.08 -27.28 2.80
N TYR A 122 -6.57 -26.08 3.09
CA TYR A 122 -5.14 -25.81 3.21
C TYR A 122 -4.85 -24.87 4.36
N HIS A 123 -3.70 -25.07 4.99
CA HIS A 123 -3.02 -24.08 5.81
C HIS A 123 -1.94 -23.43 4.98
N SER A 124 -1.86 -22.10 4.98
CA SER A 124 -0.89 -21.34 4.20
C SER A 124 -0.48 -20.05 4.90
N GLY A 125 0.11 -19.09 4.18
CA GLY A 125 0.53 -17.80 4.73
C GLY A 125 0.27 -16.61 3.82
N ALA A 126 0.13 -15.45 4.46
CA ALA A 126 0.10 -14.13 3.87
C ALA A 126 0.89 -13.18 4.77
N VAL A 127 1.50 -12.16 4.17
CA VAL A 127 2.18 -11.07 4.87
C VAL A 127 1.85 -9.75 4.19
N ASN A 128 1.78 -8.66 4.95
CA ASN A 128 1.56 -7.31 4.41
C ASN A 128 2.52 -6.29 5.01
N THR A 129 2.88 -5.26 4.25
CA THR A 129 3.76 -4.20 4.75
C THR A 129 3.04 -3.33 5.78
N LYS A 130 3.75 -2.95 6.85
CA LYS A 130 3.31 -1.90 7.81
C LYS A 130 3.31 -0.50 7.18
N LEU A 131 4.23 -0.28 6.25
CA LEU A 131 4.22 0.87 5.36
C LEU A 131 3.06 0.74 4.36
N HIS A 132 2.45 1.87 4.01
CA HIS A 132 1.56 1.96 2.86
C HIS A 132 2.20 2.73 1.70
N VAL A 133 2.06 2.21 0.49
CA VAL A 133 2.36 2.96 -0.74
C VAL A 133 1.31 4.05 -0.88
N LEU A 134 1.74 5.30 -0.94
CA LEU A 134 0.85 6.46 -1.07
C LEU A 134 1.39 7.40 -2.14
N VAL A 135 0.75 7.39 -3.30
CA VAL A 135 1.10 8.28 -4.42
C VAL A 135 0.41 9.62 -4.23
N ASN A 136 1.18 10.70 -4.13
CA ASN A 136 0.68 12.07 -3.98
C ASN A 136 1.73 13.09 -4.50
N ASP A 137 1.53 14.38 -4.27
CA ASP A 137 2.47 15.43 -4.73
C ASP A 137 3.84 15.33 -4.05
N GLN A 138 3.90 14.89 -2.79
CA GLN A 138 5.16 14.70 -2.08
C GLN A 138 5.89 13.42 -2.52
N PHE A 139 5.16 12.36 -2.84
CA PHE A 139 5.69 11.07 -3.27
C PHE A 139 5.08 10.64 -4.61
N PRO A 140 5.46 11.29 -5.73
CA PRO A 140 4.79 11.10 -7.01
C PRO A 140 5.19 9.80 -7.71
N ASN A 141 6.35 9.22 -7.38
CA ASN A 141 6.84 7.99 -7.99
C ASN A 141 7.14 6.93 -6.93
N TRP A 142 6.77 5.69 -7.21
CA TRP A 142 7.06 4.53 -6.39
C TRP A 142 7.56 3.36 -7.26
N GLU A 143 8.48 2.57 -6.71
CA GLU A 143 8.88 1.28 -7.26
C GLU A 143 8.57 0.20 -6.24
N VAL A 144 7.90 -0.87 -6.67
CA VAL A 144 7.64 -2.06 -5.87
C VAL A 144 8.11 -3.27 -6.67
N LYS A 145 9.11 -4.00 -6.17
CA LYS A 145 9.63 -5.19 -6.86
C LYS A 145 10.12 -6.26 -5.90
N CYS A 146 10.10 -7.50 -6.35
CA CYS A 146 10.63 -8.65 -5.62
C CYS A 146 10.93 -9.79 -6.61
N ASP A 147 11.86 -10.67 -6.22
CA ASP A 147 12.15 -11.89 -6.95
C ASP A 147 11.36 -13.05 -6.33
N PHE A 148 10.73 -13.86 -7.17
CA PHE A 148 9.95 -15.01 -6.72
C PHE A 148 10.33 -16.30 -7.41
N GLN A 149 10.21 -17.40 -6.68
CA GLN A 149 9.97 -18.73 -7.24
C GLN A 149 8.52 -19.10 -6.92
N VAL A 150 7.72 -19.34 -7.95
CA VAL A 150 6.28 -19.53 -7.78
C VAL A 150 5.85 -20.95 -8.18
N PRO A 151 4.96 -21.58 -7.41
CA PRO A 151 4.31 -22.82 -7.82
C PRO A 151 3.21 -22.53 -8.85
N THR A 152 3.11 -23.37 -9.87
CA THR A 152 2.13 -23.23 -10.96
C THR A 152 1.37 -24.52 -11.22
N VAL A 153 1.17 -25.32 -10.18
CA VAL A 153 0.37 -26.53 -10.21
C VAL A 153 -1.10 -26.17 -10.04
N LYS A 154 -2.03 -26.90 -10.67
CA LYS A 154 -3.46 -26.63 -10.53
C LYS A 154 -3.84 -26.46 -9.06
N GLY A 155 -4.59 -25.40 -8.73
CA GLY A 155 -4.98 -25.06 -7.37
C GLY A 155 -3.94 -24.29 -6.54
N SER A 156 -2.74 -23.98 -7.05
CA SER A 156 -1.85 -23.00 -6.41
C SER A 156 -2.16 -21.58 -6.88
N TRP A 157 -2.23 -20.65 -5.93
CA TRP A 157 -2.51 -19.24 -6.18
C TRP A 157 -1.55 -18.29 -5.42
N PRO A 158 -0.25 -18.26 -5.79
CA PRO A 158 0.68 -17.27 -5.28
C PRO A 158 0.39 -15.88 -5.86
N ALA A 159 0.54 -14.85 -5.03
CA ALA A 159 0.35 -13.45 -5.45
C ALA A 159 1.29 -12.47 -4.74
N PHE A 160 1.63 -11.39 -5.44
CA PHE A 160 2.29 -10.19 -4.97
C PHE A 160 1.60 -8.96 -5.55
N TRP A 161 0.97 -8.18 -4.69
CA TRP A 161 -0.08 -7.24 -5.11
C TRP A 161 -0.21 -6.07 -4.14
N LEU A 162 -0.90 -5.02 -4.60
CA LEU A 162 -1.27 -3.86 -3.81
C LEU A 162 -2.77 -3.74 -3.69
N THR A 163 -3.27 -3.34 -2.53
CA THR A 163 -4.71 -3.10 -2.33
C THR A 163 -4.99 -1.98 -1.35
N GLY A 164 -6.12 -1.31 -1.49
CA GLY A 164 -6.49 -0.13 -0.72
C GLY A 164 -6.63 -0.40 0.78
N VAL A 165 -6.10 0.53 1.58
CA VAL A 165 -6.16 0.42 3.05
C VAL A 165 -7.55 0.74 3.60
N ASN A 166 -8.25 1.69 2.97
CA ASN A 166 -9.53 2.22 3.46
C ASN A 166 -10.74 1.71 2.67
N SER A 167 -10.53 1.14 1.49
CA SER A 167 -11.59 0.65 0.61
C SER A 167 -11.02 -0.33 -0.40
N TRP A 168 -11.88 -1.23 -0.87
CA TRP A 168 -11.62 -2.02 -2.06
C TRP A 168 -12.65 -1.69 -3.16
N PRO A 169 -12.22 -1.44 -4.41
CA PRO A 169 -10.85 -1.11 -4.83
C PRO A 169 -10.34 0.21 -4.20
N PRO A 170 -9.06 0.59 -4.36
CA PRO A 170 -8.11 0.23 -5.42
C PRO A 170 -7.39 -1.11 -5.25
N GLU A 171 -7.01 -1.76 -6.36
CA GLU A 171 -6.13 -2.95 -6.36
C GLU A 171 -5.25 -3.02 -7.62
N SER A 172 -4.01 -3.48 -7.45
CA SER A 172 -3.07 -3.74 -8.53
C SER A 172 -2.24 -5.00 -8.26
N ASP A 173 -2.39 -6.02 -9.08
CA ASP A 173 -1.61 -7.25 -9.02
C ASP A 173 -0.33 -7.11 -9.83
N ILE A 174 0.84 -7.29 -9.20
CA ILE A 174 2.14 -7.24 -9.88
C ILE A 174 2.52 -8.63 -10.39
N MET A 175 2.25 -9.63 -9.54
CA MET A 175 2.40 -11.05 -9.84
C MET A 175 1.19 -11.81 -9.29
N GLU A 176 0.56 -12.61 -10.13
CA GLU A 176 -0.53 -13.49 -9.75
C GLU A 176 -0.55 -14.70 -10.69
N PHE A 177 -0.42 -15.91 -10.14
CA PHE A 177 -0.54 -17.14 -10.92
C PHE A 177 -1.76 -17.93 -10.46
N LYS A 178 -2.49 -18.52 -11.41
CA LYS A 178 -3.72 -19.27 -11.16
C LYS A 178 -3.61 -20.70 -11.67
N GLY A 179 -2.83 -21.51 -10.95
CA GLY A 179 -2.67 -22.93 -11.23
C GLY A 179 -2.02 -23.28 -12.59
N ASN A 180 -1.36 -22.32 -13.22
CA ASN A 180 -0.62 -22.47 -14.48
C ASN A 180 0.49 -21.41 -14.59
N ALA A 181 1.29 -21.44 -15.66
CA ALA A 181 2.47 -20.60 -15.84
C ALA A 181 2.21 -19.18 -16.40
N THR A 182 0.94 -18.74 -16.43
CA THR A 182 0.59 -17.38 -16.86
C THR A 182 0.50 -16.46 -15.65
N ASN A 183 1.34 -15.44 -15.65
CA ASN A 183 1.26 -14.32 -14.71
C ASN A 183 0.15 -13.36 -15.15
N TRP A 184 -0.68 -12.96 -14.20
CA TRP A 184 -1.72 -11.96 -14.37
C TRP A 184 -1.27 -10.66 -13.70
N GLN A 185 -1.25 -9.59 -14.46
CA GLN A 185 -1.11 -8.23 -13.96
C GLN A 185 -2.45 -7.55 -14.13
N ASN A 186 -3.17 -7.33 -13.02
CA ASN A 186 -4.48 -6.71 -13.04
C ASN A 186 -4.43 -5.34 -12.36
N THR A 187 -5.32 -4.44 -12.76
CA THR A 187 -5.57 -3.20 -12.03
C THR A 187 -7.08 -2.97 -11.96
N PHE A 188 -7.64 -3.03 -10.75
CA PHE A 188 -9.06 -2.84 -10.50
C PHE A 188 -9.34 -1.41 -10.07
N ARG A 189 -10.26 -0.76 -10.79
CA ARG A 189 -10.85 0.52 -10.40
C ARG A 189 -12.23 0.31 -9.76
N THR A 190 -12.93 -0.73 -10.22
CA THR A 190 -14.14 -1.32 -9.61
C THR A 190 -14.08 -2.85 -9.78
N SER A 191 -15.10 -3.58 -9.32
CA SER A 191 -15.20 -5.03 -9.55
C SER A 191 -15.39 -5.43 -11.02
N SER A 192 -15.82 -4.50 -11.88
CA SER A 192 -16.07 -4.75 -13.31
C SER A 192 -15.14 -3.94 -14.23
N ASP A 193 -14.52 -2.89 -13.73
CA ASP A 193 -13.55 -2.09 -14.47
C ASP A 193 -12.12 -2.51 -14.09
N VAL A 194 -11.58 -3.41 -14.91
CA VAL A 194 -10.27 -4.02 -14.73
C VAL A 194 -9.45 -3.95 -16.01
N SER A 195 -8.19 -3.55 -15.89
CA SER A 195 -7.19 -3.77 -16.95
C SER A 195 -6.37 -5.00 -16.59
N SER A 196 -6.21 -5.92 -17.53
CA SER A 196 -5.47 -7.16 -17.34
C SER A 196 -4.44 -7.35 -18.46
N THR A 197 -3.20 -7.64 -18.07
CA THR A 197 -2.13 -8.07 -18.95
C THR A 197 -1.67 -9.45 -18.51
N LEU A 198 -1.74 -10.43 -19.42
CA LEU A 198 -1.38 -11.81 -19.16
C LEU A 198 -0.07 -12.13 -19.87
N THR A 199 0.91 -12.66 -19.12
CA THR A 199 2.21 -13.07 -19.68
C THR A 199 2.53 -14.49 -19.24
N THR A 200 2.71 -15.40 -20.20
CA THR A 200 3.28 -16.72 -19.89
C THR A 200 4.76 -16.57 -19.51
N VAL A 201 5.12 -17.08 -18.34
CA VAL A 201 6.48 -17.08 -17.81
C VAL A 201 7.07 -18.48 -17.99
N SER A 202 8.21 -18.57 -18.65
CA SER A 202 8.94 -19.83 -18.78
C SER A 202 9.58 -20.23 -17.45
N SER A 203 9.38 -21.49 -17.03
CA SER A 203 10.00 -22.04 -15.81
C SER A 203 9.75 -21.21 -14.54
N PRO A 204 8.49 -20.91 -14.18
CA PRO A 204 8.14 -19.98 -13.10
C PRO A 204 8.61 -20.42 -11.69
N GLY A 205 9.00 -21.69 -11.51
CA GLY A 205 9.70 -22.17 -10.31
C GLY A 205 11.17 -21.73 -10.20
N SER A 206 11.73 -21.11 -11.24
CA SER A 206 13.02 -20.40 -11.20
C SER A 206 12.83 -19.00 -10.63
N TRP A 207 13.92 -18.31 -10.30
CA TRP A 207 13.84 -16.92 -9.84
C TRP A 207 13.49 -15.99 -11.00
N HIS A 208 12.40 -15.24 -10.83
CA HIS A 208 11.98 -14.17 -11.74
C HIS A 208 11.69 -12.90 -10.95
N THR A 209 12.03 -11.74 -11.52
CA THR A 209 11.74 -10.43 -10.91
C THR A 209 10.41 -9.90 -11.42
N TYR A 210 9.51 -9.54 -10.51
CA TYR A 210 8.24 -8.88 -10.83
C TYR A 210 8.27 -7.47 -10.25
N ARG A 211 7.93 -6.48 -11.07
CA ARG A 211 8.09 -5.06 -10.73
C ARG A 211 6.91 -4.24 -11.21
N ALA A 212 6.44 -3.36 -10.35
CA ALA A 212 5.58 -2.24 -10.69
C ALA A 212 6.34 -0.92 -10.47
N TRP A 213 6.25 -0.03 -11.45
CA TRP A 213 6.65 1.37 -11.33
C TRP A 213 5.40 2.24 -11.44
N ILE A 214 5.09 2.97 -10.37
CA ILE A 214 3.86 3.72 -10.21
C ILE A 214 4.19 5.21 -10.23
N THR A 215 3.61 5.96 -11.16
CA THR A 215 3.85 7.40 -11.32
C THR A 215 2.53 8.16 -11.29
N LYS A 216 2.46 9.23 -10.49
CA LYS A 216 1.38 10.22 -10.55
C LYS A 216 1.39 10.92 -11.91
N VAL A 217 0.29 10.83 -12.66
CA VAL A 217 0.16 11.45 -14.00
C VAL A 217 -0.91 12.54 -14.05
N SER A 218 -1.78 12.63 -13.05
CA SER A 218 -2.73 13.72 -12.89
C SER A 218 -3.05 13.98 -11.41
N ALA A 219 -4.02 14.85 -11.12
CA ALA A 219 -4.51 15.06 -9.77
C ALA A 219 -5.13 13.80 -9.14
N THR A 220 -5.64 12.88 -9.97
CA THR A 220 -6.37 11.68 -9.50
C THR A 220 -5.73 10.38 -9.94
N ASN A 221 -4.99 10.37 -11.06
CA ASN A 221 -4.57 9.15 -11.71
C ASN A 221 -3.06 8.91 -11.60
N VAL A 222 -2.74 7.62 -11.57
CA VAL A 222 -1.41 7.07 -11.68
C VAL A 222 -1.32 6.20 -12.93
N ASP A 223 -0.11 6.11 -13.49
CA ASP A 223 0.27 5.05 -14.43
C ASP A 223 1.10 4.00 -13.70
N ILE A 224 0.72 2.73 -13.84
CA ILE A 224 1.39 1.57 -13.27
C ILE A 224 2.04 0.79 -14.41
N HIS A 225 3.36 0.87 -14.50
CA HIS A 225 4.14 0.14 -15.48
C HIS A 225 4.58 -1.19 -14.89
N TYR A 226 4.25 -2.28 -15.57
CA TYR A 226 4.59 -3.62 -15.15
C TYR A 226 5.77 -4.20 -15.92
N TYR A 227 6.63 -4.92 -15.21
CA TYR A 227 7.80 -5.58 -15.77
C TYR A 227 7.92 -7.00 -15.20
N ILE A 228 8.43 -7.90 -16.04
CA ILE A 228 8.90 -9.23 -15.63
C ILE A 228 10.33 -9.37 -16.15
N ASP A 229 11.27 -9.69 -15.27
CA ASP A 229 12.71 -9.80 -15.56
C ASP A 229 13.29 -8.55 -16.25
N GLY A 230 12.85 -7.37 -15.81
CA GLY A 230 13.22 -6.08 -16.39
C GLY A 230 12.59 -5.78 -17.76
N VAL A 231 11.85 -6.72 -18.35
CA VAL A 231 11.14 -6.53 -19.62
C VAL A 231 9.79 -5.89 -19.36
N TRP A 232 9.55 -4.71 -19.95
CA TRP A 232 8.26 -4.02 -19.90
C TRP A 232 7.15 -4.88 -20.50
N LYS A 233 5.99 -4.92 -19.84
CA LYS A 233 4.81 -5.70 -20.25
C LYS A 233 3.62 -4.83 -20.62
N ALA A 234 3.30 -3.86 -19.75
CA ALA A 234 2.17 -2.98 -19.95
C ALA A 234 2.28 -1.72 -19.09
N VAL A 235 1.41 -0.75 -19.39
CA VAL A 235 1.05 0.34 -18.50
C VAL A 235 -0.46 0.32 -18.29
N HIS A 236 -0.89 0.34 -17.03
CA HIS A 236 -2.29 0.51 -16.67
C HIS A 236 -2.49 1.87 -15.99
N ASN A 237 -3.57 2.57 -16.34
CA ASN A 237 -3.94 3.84 -15.72
C ASN A 237 -5.05 3.61 -14.68
N ALA A 238 -4.95 4.23 -13.50
CA ALA A 238 -5.95 4.10 -12.45
C ALA A 238 -6.02 5.30 -11.50
N ASN A 239 -7.17 5.53 -10.86
CA ASN A 239 -7.44 6.66 -9.97
C ASN A 239 -6.91 6.47 -8.53
N PHE A 240 -5.62 6.16 -8.39
CA PHE A 240 -5.03 5.74 -7.10
C PHE A 240 -4.32 6.87 -6.32
N VAL A 241 -4.25 8.09 -6.88
CA VAL A 241 -3.64 9.23 -6.15
C VAL A 241 -4.41 9.48 -4.86
N GLY A 242 -3.66 9.66 -3.75
CA GLY A 242 -4.23 9.91 -2.42
C GLY A 242 -4.82 8.67 -1.74
N LYS A 243 -4.76 7.49 -2.37
CA LYS A 243 -5.26 6.23 -1.78
C LYS A 243 -4.08 5.42 -1.24
N PRO A 244 -3.95 5.22 0.08
CA PRO A 244 -2.88 4.39 0.64
C PRO A 244 -3.14 2.92 0.31
N LEU A 245 -2.08 2.21 -0.09
CA LEU A 245 -2.13 0.81 -0.50
C LEU A 245 -1.22 -0.05 0.40
N TYR A 246 -1.73 -1.19 0.87
CA TYR A 246 -0.91 -2.27 1.38
C TYR A 246 -0.10 -2.88 0.23
N VAL A 247 1.06 -3.47 0.55
CA VAL A 247 1.74 -4.43 -0.32
C VAL A 247 1.64 -5.81 0.34
N ILE A 248 1.15 -6.81 -0.40
CA ILE A 248 0.84 -8.14 0.13
C ILE A 248 1.62 -9.20 -0.65
N ILE A 249 2.18 -10.19 0.07
CA ILE A 249 2.68 -11.44 -0.48
C ILE A 249 1.89 -12.58 0.16
N ASN A 250 1.28 -13.45 -0.64
CA ASN A 250 0.55 -14.60 -0.12
C ASN A 250 0.63 -15.82 -1.05
N MET A 251 0.28 -16.98 -0.48
CA MET A 251 0.08 -18.22 -1.20
C MET A 251 -1.35 -18.73 -0.93
N GLN A 252 -2.32 -18.29 -1.73
CA GLN A 252 -3.69 -18.81 -1.64
C GLN A 252 -3.78 -20.16 -2.38
N MET A 253 -4.83 -20.94 -2.11
CA MET A 253 -5.08 -22.23 -2.76
C MET A 253 -6.52 -22.32 -3.29
N GLU A 254 -6.69 -23.02 -4.39
CA GLU A 254 -7.94 -23.25 -5.12
C GLU A 254 -8.65 -21.92 -5.49
N GLY A 255 -9.99 -21.87 -5.45
CA GLY A 255 -10.75 -20.73 -5.97
C GLY A 255 -10.49 -20.52 -7.46
N SER A 256 -10.06 -19.31 -7.84
CA SER A 256 -9.74 -18.97 -9.23
C SER A 256 -8.56 -19.75 -9.83
N SER A 257 -7.76 -20.43 -9.00
CA SER A 257 -6.68 -21.32 -9.48
C SER A 257 -7.14 -22.75 -9.80
N GLY A 258 -8.44 -23.03 -9.61
CA GLY A 258 -9.08 -24.30 -9.89
C GLY A 258 -8.94 -25.34 -8.78
N SER A 259 -9.73 -26.41 -8.86
CA SER A 259 -9.74 -27.51 -7.88
C SER A 259 -9.85 -28.88 -8.58
N PRO A 260 -9.39 -29.99 -7.95
CA PRO A 260 -8.67 -30.01 -6.67
C PRO A 260 -7.24 -29.45 -6.82
N GLY A 261 -6.73 -28.86 -5.74
CA GLY A 261 -5.31 -28.50 -5.61
C GLY A 261 -4.42 -29.69 -5.22
N PRO A 262 -3.09 -29.46 -5.05
CA PRO A 262 -2.12 -30.51 -4.73
C PRO A 262 -2.24 -30.98 -3.27
N THR A 263 -2.03 -32.26 -3.01
CA THR A 263 -1.98 -32.78 -1.62
C THR A 263 -0.60 -32.69 -0.99
N ALA A 264 0.46 -32.53 -1.79
CA ALA A 264 1.81 -32.29 -1.30
C ALA A 264 2.01 -30.81 -0.93
N ASP A 265 2.96 -30.56 -0.02
CA ASP A 265 3.35 -29.19 0.33
C ASP A 265 3.78 -28.41 -0.93
N THR A 266 3.32 -27.18 -1.01
CA THR A 266 3.69 -26.22 -2.07
C THR A 266 4.31 -24.97 -1.46
N TYR A 267 5.30 -24.42 -2.16
CA TYR A 267 6.13 -23.35 -1.62
C TYR A 267 6.19 -22.17 -2.58
N LEU A 268 5.96 -20.97 -2.04
CA LEU A 268 6.29 -19.69 -2.65
C LEU A 268 7.54 -19.15 -1.95
N ASN A 269 8.57 -18.80 -2.71
CA ASN A 269 9.78 -18.16 -2.17
C ASN A 269 9.90 -16.74 -2.70
N ALA A 270 10.31 -15.82 -1.85
CA ALA A 270 10.47 -14.40 -2.15
C ALA A 270 11.82 -13.88 -1.62
N ARG A 271 12.55 -13.12 -2.43
CA ARG A 271 13.80 -12.46 -2.04
C ARG A 271 14.00 -11.17 -2.81
N ASN A 272 14.99 -10.38 -2.41
CA ASN A 272 15.31 -9.10 -3.03
C ASN A 272 14.11 -8.16 -3.09
N ILE A 273 13.26 -8.19 -2.04
CA ILE A 273 12.14 -7.25 -1.91
C ILE A 273 12.70 -5.82 -1.86
N TYR A 274 12.04 -4.92 -2.57
CA TYR A 274 12.41 -3.53 -2.63
C TYR A 274 11.19 -2.65 -2.85
N ILE A 275 11.06 -1.63 -2.00
CA ILE A 275 10.10 -0.54 -2.15
C ILE A 275 10.85 0.77 -2.02
N GLY A 276 10.83 1.57 -3.08
CA GLY A 276 11.43 2.90 -3.12
C GLY A 276 10.47 3.94 -3.65
N ARG A 277 10.78 5.22 -3.42
CA ARG A 277 9.96 6.33 -3.88
C ARG A 277 10.78 7.59 -4.13
N THR A 278 10.26 8.48 -4.97
CA THR A 278 10.74 9.87 -5.01
C THR A 278 10.11 10.66 -3.87
N ARG A 279 10.86 11.58 -3.26
CA ARG A 279 10.35 12.65 -2.40
C ARG A 279 10.57 14.02 -3.07
N GLU A 280 9.49 14.77 -3.23
CA GLU A 280 9.46 16.19 -3.59
C GLU A 280 9.40 17.07 -2.32
N TYR A 281 9.90 18.30 -2.40
CA TYR A 281 10.02 19.25 -1.27
C TYR A 281 9.30 20.58 -1.53
#